data_AF-A0ABD2JFH1-F1
#
_entry.id   AF-A0ABD2JFH1-F1
#
_cell.length_a   1.000
_cell.length_b   1.000
_cell.length_c   1.000
_cell.angle_alpha   90.00
_cell.angle_beta   90.00
_cell.angle_gamma   90.00
#
_symmetry.space_group_name_H-M   'P 1'
#
loop_
_entity.id
_entity.type
_entity.pdbx_description
1 polymer ?
#
loop_
_entity_poly.entity_id
_entity_poly.type
_entity_poly.pdbx_seq_one_letter_code
_entity_poly.pdbx_strand_id
1 'polypeptide(L)'
;MKSCRACRLDKCLLEGMDPTMVEAEQSAELSQFIQSLYKRREFLQQQRQEKEEKICHMDTETVIENDENLTSVNVTNEEIVSMIQQLRTMPHFEMLEPTDQTIFLRFVTIPLVMMNAHFHSSKDNSVIDTINNKAISKLFHVAGNKILQLSDEEFFLVRALISSHSEGVFGLSDAGHRILQHLSEHYANLLMHHLCTNYGNMAGTHRHAELVHLAKSVLFNAERLPEYYRRKFSKFFMDKI
;
A
#
# COMPACT_ATOMS: atom_id res chain seq x y z
N MET A 1 8.97 6.21 25.32
CA MET A 1 8.80 5.25 26.45
C MET A 1 10.01 4.34 26.49
N LYS A 2 10.60 4.07 27.66
CA LYS A 2 11.69 3.08 27.80
C LYS A 2 11.08 1.67 27.80
N SER A 3 11.61 0.74 27.01
CA SER A 3 11.13 -0.66 26.97
C SER A 3 11.49 -1.38 28.27
N CYS A 4 10.53 -2.04 28.91
CA CYS A 4 10.83 -2.92 30.06
C CYS A 4 11.34 -4.28 29.58
N ARG A 5 11.88 -5.08 30.52
CA ARG A 5 12.40 -6.43 30.22
C ARG A 5 11.33 -7.35 29.62
N ALA A 6 10.10 -7.27 30.13
CA ALA A 6 8.98 -8.07 29.61
C ALA A 6 8.65 -7.71 28.15
N CYS A 7 8.55 -6.42 27.82
CA CYS A 7 8.31 -5.99 26.44
C CYS A 7 9.41 -6.45 25.47
N ARG A 8 10.66 -6.55 25.94
CA ARG A 8 11.77 -7.06 25.12
C ARG A 8 11.63 -8.55 24.84
N LEU A 9 11.27 -9.34 25.86
CA LEU A 9 11.04 -10.78 25.71
C LEU A 9 9.88 -11.05 24.75
N ASP A 10 8.75 -10.35 24.91
CA ASP A 10 7.59 -10.49 24.02
C ASP A 10 7.98 -10.19 22.56
N LYS A 11 8.78 -9.14 22.33
CA LYS A 11 9.32 -8.83 20.99
C LYS A 11 10.19 -9.97 20.46
N CYS A 12 11.17 -10.46 21.23
CA CYS A 12 12.02 -11.56 20.79
C CYS A 12 11.21 -12.82 20.43
N LEU A 13 10.18 -13.17 21.21
CA LEU A 13 9.30 -14.31 20.92
C LEU A 13 8.51 -14.11 19.61
N LEU A 14 8.01 -12.90 19.35
CA LEU A 14 7.31 -12.57 18.11
C LEU A 14 8.22 -12.59 16.88
N GLU A 15 9.49 -12.17 17.03
CA GLU A 15 10.50 -12.14 15.97
C GLU A 15 11.19 -13.51 15.75
N GLY A 16 10.71 -14.58 16.41
CA GLY A 16 11.13 -15.96 16.12
C GLY A 16 12.21 -16.53 17.03
N MET A 17 12.43 -15.97 18.22
CA MET A 17 13.29 -16.60 19.24
C MET A 17 12.81 -18.03 19.55
N ASP A 18 13.74 -18.98 19.61
CA ASP A 18 13.46 -20.37 19.95
C ASP A 18 13.75 -20.67 21.43
N PRO A 19 12.72 -20.93 22.27
CA PRO A 19 12.88 -21.21 23.69
C PRO A 19 13.73 -22.43 24.02
N THR A 20 13.89 -23.40 23.11
CA THR A 20 14.69 -24.62 23.36
C THR A 20 16.20 -24.37 23.33
N MET A 21 16.64 -23.20 22.87
CA MET A 21 18.06 -22.82 22.80
C MET A 21 18.60 -22.25 24.12
N VAL A 22 17.82 -22.27 25.20
CA VAL A 22 18.27 -21.84 26.53
C VAL A 22 19.23 -22.89 27.10
N GLU A 23 20.50 -22.52 27.20
CA GLU A 23 21.55 -23.35 27.81
C GLU A 23 21.39 -23.37 29.34
N ALA A 24 20.71 -24.39 29.85
CA ALA A 24 20.57 -24.66 31.27
C ALA A 24 20.53 -26.17 31.51
N GLU A 25 20.84 -26.61 32.74
CA GLU A 25 20.72 -28.02 33.12
C GLU A 25 19.28 -28.50 32.94
N GLN A 26 19.11 -29.69 32.35
CA GLN A 26 17.78 -30.24 32.11
C GLN A 26 17.08 -30.53 33.44
N SER A 27 16.03 -29.77 33.70
CA SER A 27 15.19 -29.93 34.88
C SER A 27 13.70 -29.85 34.52
N ALA A 28 12.84 -30.34 35.42
CA ALA A 28 11.40 -30.23 35.25
C ALA A 28 10.95 -28.76 35.21
N GLU A 29 11.61 -27.91 36.01
CA GLU A 29 11.37 -26.46 36.06
C GLU A 29 11.73 -25.79 34.74
N LEU A 30 12.87 -26.13 34.12
CA LEU A 30 13.26 -25.60 32.81
C LEU A 30 12.24 -25.99 31.74
N SER A 31 11.77 -27.24 31.75
CA SER A 31 10.77 -27.73 30.80
C SER A 31 9.44 -26.98 30.94
N GLN A 32 9.00 -26.72 32.17
CA GLN A 32 7.80 -25.91 32.45
C GLN A 32 7.98 -24.45 32.02
N PHE A 33 9.16 -23.88 32.24
CA PHE A 33 9.49 -22.53 31.79
C PHE A 33 9.46 -22.41 30.26
N ILE A 34 10.08 -23.34 29.53
CA ILE A 34 10.05 -23.39 28.06
C ILE A 34 8.60 -23.49 27.53
N GLN A 35 7.78 -24.35 28.13
CA GLN A 35 6.35 -24.45 27.77
C GLN A 35 5.60 -23.14 28.02
N SER A 36 5.93 -22.41 29.09
CA SER A 36 5.33 -21.09 29.36
C SER A 36 5.68 -20.06 28.29
N LEU A 37 6.89 -20.12 27.71
CA LEU A 37 7.33 -19.24 26.63
C LEU A 37 6.60 -19.54 25.31
N TYR A 38 6.36 -20.82 24.97
CA TYR A 38 5.56 -21.17 23.80
C TYR A 38 4.11 -20.70 23.94
N LYS A 39 3.46 -20.95 25.09
CA LYS A 39 2.11 -20.44 25.35
C LYS A 39 2.04 -18.91 25.25
N ARG A 40 3.06 -18.22 25.76
CA ARG A 40 3.18 -16.76 25.65
C ARG A 40 3.31 -16.32 24.20
N ARG A 41 4.11 -17.01 23.38
CA ARG A 41 4.26 -16.74 21.94
C ARG A 41 2.95 -16.90 21.18
N GLU A 42 2.23 -18.00 21.38
CA GLU A 42 0.93 -18.25 20.74
C GLU A 42 -0.08 -17.14 21.06
N PHE A 43 -0.17 -16.77 22.34
CA PHE A 43 -1.04 -15.68 22.79
C PHE A 43 -0.70 -14.33 22.14
N LEU A 44 0.59 -14.00 22.02
CA LEU A 44 1.04 -12.77 21.36
C LEU A 44 0.73 -12.78 19.85
N GLN A 45 0.85 -13.93 19.20
CA GLN A 45 0.51 -14.09 17.78
C GLN A 45 -1.01 -13.92 17.56
N GLN A 46 -1.84 -14.51 18.41
CA GLN A 46 -3.30 -14.31 18.37
C GLN A 46 -3.67 -12.83 18.56
N GLN A 47 -3.09 -12.16 19.57
CA GLN A 47 -3.33 -10.72 19.75
C GLN A 47 -2.90 -9.87 18.56
N ARG A 48 -1.81 -10.25 17.88
CA ARG A 48 -1.34 -9.55 16.69
C ARG A 48 -2.33 -9.73 15.54
N GLN A 49 -2.80 -10.96 15.31
CA GLN A 49 -3.82 -11.26 14.31
C GLN A 49 -5.14 -10.53 14.61
N GLU A 50 -5.65 -10.60 15.85
CA GLU A 50 -6.86 -9.87 16.24
C GLU A 50 -6.71 -8.35 16.07
N LYS A 51 -5.52 -7.79 16.30
CA LYS A 51 -5.24 -6.37 16.05
C LYS A 51 -5.19 -6.07 14.56
N GLU A 52 -4.55 -6.91 13.76
CA GLU A 52 -4.49 -6.76 12.30
C GLU A 52 -5.91 -6.86 11.68
N GLU A 53 -6.74 -7.79 12.17
CA GLU A 53 -8.16 -7.92 11.81
C GLU A 53 -8.99 -6.73 12.30
N LYS A 54 -8.81 -6.28 13.55
CA LYS A 54 -9.50 -5.08 14.06
C LYS A 54 -9.06 -3.80 13.35
N ILE A 55 -7.81 -3.67 12.93
CA ILE A 55 -7.36 -2.55 12.08
C ILE A 55 -8.05 -2.63 10.71
N CYS A 56 -8.23 -3.83 10.15
CA CYS A 56 -9.03 -4.01 8.92
C CYS A 56 -10.51 -3.63 9.09
N HIS A 57 -11.10 -3.83 10.28
CA HIS A 57 -12.54 -3.62 10.53
C HIS A 57 -12.89 -2.26 11.16
N MET A 58 -12.06 -1.69 12.03
CA MET A 58 -12.38 -0.42 12.73
C MET A 58 -12.18 0.83 11.88
N ASP A 59 -11.39 0.77 10.81
CA ASP A 59 -11.14 1.94 9.96
C ASP A 59 -12.09 2.05 8.74
N THR A 60 -13.06 1.13 8.57
CA THR A 60 -13.84 1.08 7.33
C THR A 60 -15.36 1.24 7.51
N GLU A 61 -15.97 0.64 8.53
CA GLU A 61 -17.44 0.67 8.65
C GLU A 61 -17.95 1.94 9.36
N THR A 62 -17.23 2.47 10.35
CA THR A 62 -17.68 3.66 11.10
C THR A 62 -17.34 5.01 10.46
N VAL A 63 -16.52 5.04 9.39
CA VAL A 63 -16.12 6.30 8.73
C VAL A 63 -16.88 6.54 7.41
N ILE A 64 -17.38 5.49 6.74
CA ILE A 64 -17.91 5.63 5.39
C ILE A 64 -19.44 5.88 5.37
N GLU A 65 -20.20 5.42 6.37
CA GLU A 65 -21.67 5.49 6.29
C GLU A 65 -22.29 6.88 6.51
N ASN A 66 -21.53 7.88 6.98
CA ASN A 66 -22.09 9.20 7.29
C ASN A 66 -21.42 10.40 6.57
N ASP A 67 -20.42 10.18 5.71
CA ASP A 67 -19.74 11.30 5.02
C ASP A 67 -20.21 11.38 3.56
N GLU A 68 -21.42 11.92 3.35
CA GLU A 68 -21.93 12.30 2.01
C GLU A 68 -20.95 13.21 1.24
N ASN A 69 -19.94 13.79 1.91
CA ASN A 69 -18.87 14.58 1.28
C ASN A 69 -17.77 13.76 0.59
N LEU A 70 -17.70 12.42 0.76
CA LEU A 70 -16.74 11.61 0.00
C LEU A 70 -17.12 11.52 -1.50
N THR A 71 -18.29 12.05 -1.87
CA THR A 71 -18.83 12.04 -3.23
C THR A 71 -18.20 13.08 -4.19
N SER A 72 -17.31 13.95 -3.72
CA SER A 72 -16.85 15.11 -4.54
C SER A 72 -15.56 14.91 -5.33
N VAL A 73 -14.94 13.73 -5.35
CA VAL A 73 -13.76 13.51 -6.22
C VAL A 73 -14.22 13.54 -7.68
N ASN A 74 -14.16 14.72 -8.28
CA ASN A 74 -14.48 14.98 -9.67
C ASN A 74 -13.30 14.56 -10.56
N VAL A 75 -13.11 13.25 -10.71
CA VAL A 75 -12.25 12.72 -11.77
C VAL A 75 -12.93 12.99 -13.11
N THR A 76 -12.25 13.74 -13.97
CA THR A 76 -12.68 14.02 -15.34
C THR A 76 -12.39 12.82 -16.25
N ASN A 77 -13.16 12.65 -17.32
CA ASN A 77 -12.88 11.58 -18.29
C ASN A 77 -11.55 11.81 -19.00
N GLU A 78 -11.17 13.08 -19.18
CA GLU A 78 -9.91 13.52 -19.77
C GLU A 78 -8.70 13.02 -18.97
N GLU A 79 -8.74 13.09 -17.65
CA GLU A 79 -7.67 12.56 -16.78
C GLU A 79 -7.54 11.04 -16.89
N ILE A 80 -8.68 10.33 -16.97
CA ILE A 80 -8.70 8.87 -17.14
C ILE A 80 -8.09 8.49 -18.48
N VAL A 81 -8.50 9.15 -19.57
CA VAL A 81 -7.96 8.91 -20.92
C VAL A 81 -6.46 9.17 -20.94
N SER A 82 -6.02 10.30 -20.37
CA SER A 82 -4.60 10.65 -20.28
C SER A 82 -3.81 9.59 -19.52
N MET A 83 -4.33 9.09 -18.40
CA MET A 83 -3.68 8.03 -17.62
C MET A 83 -3.57 6.71 -18.40
N ILE A 84 -4.63 6.30 -19.09
CA ILE A 84 -4.63 5.11 -19.93
C ILE A 84 -3.61 5.23 -21.07
N GLN A 85 -3.54 6.39 -21.72
CA GLN A 85 -2.56 6.65 -22.77
C GLN A 85 -1.13 6.53 -22.23
N GLN A 86 -0.86 7.10 -21.05
CA GLN A 86 0.44 6.98 -20.41
C GLN A 86 0.78 5.51 -20.10
N LEU A 87 -0.15 4.74 -19.54
CA LEU A 87 0.05 3.30 -19.27
C LEU A 87 0.35 2.51 -20.54
N ARG A 88 -0.33 2.82 -21.65
CA ARG A 88 -0.09 2.17 -22.95
C ARG A 88 1.28 2.46 -23.55
N THR A 89 1.90 3.58 -23.20
CA THR A 89 3.27 3.90 -23.65
C THR A 89 4.35 3.16 -22.86
N MET A 90 4.00 2.44 -21.80
CA MET A 90 4.96 1.67 -21.02
C MET A 90 5.42 0.44 -21.81
N PRO A 91 6.73 0.21 -21.99
CA PRO A 91 7.24 -0.89 -22.82
C PRO A 91 6.73 -2.28 -22.41
N HIS A 92 6.42 -2.46 -21.13
CA HIS A 92 5.93 -3.72 -20.58
C HIS A 92 4.42 -3.93 -20.75
N PHE A 93 3.66 -2.87 -21.04
CA PHE A 93 2.24 -3.02 -21.29
C PHE A 93 2.00 -3.89 -22.53
N GLU A 94 2.84 -3.72 -23.56
CA GLU A 94 2.83 -4.53 -24.78
C GLU A 94 3.23 -5.99 -24.54
N MET A 95 3.90 -6.30 -23.42
CA MET A 95 4.27 -7.67 -23.05
C MET A 95 3.11 -8.45 -22.43
N LEU A 96 2.06 -7.77 -21.96
CA LEU A 96 0.87 -8.42 -21.43
C LEU A 96 -0.04 -8.89 -22.56
N GLU A 97 -0.73 -10.01 -22.34
CA GLU A 97 -1.78 -10.45 -23.27
C GLU A 97 -2.93 -9.43 -23.30
N PRO A 98 -3.68 -9.30 -24.41
CA PRO A 98 -4.75 -8.31 -24.51
C PRO A 98 -5.79 -8.39 -23.38
N THR A 99 -6.12 -9.60 -22.90
CA THR A 99 -7.02 -9.79 -21.75
C THR A 99 -6.40 -9.25 -20.46
N ASP A 100 -5.12 -9.56 -20.22
CA ASP A 100 -4.38 -9.06 -19.06
C ASP A 100 -4.22 -7.54 -19.10
N GLN A 101 -3.99 -6.95 -20.28
CA GLN A 101 -3.95 -5.50 -20.49
C GLN A 101 -5.25 -4.84 -20.03
N THR A 102 -6.41 -5.37 -20.41
CA THR A 102 -7.71 -4.83 -19.99
C THR A 102 -7.91 -4.94 -18.48
N ILE A 103 -7.59 -6.09 -17.89
CA ILE A 103 -7.71 -6.33 -16.44
C ILE A 103 -6.79 -5.37 -15.67
N PHE A 104 -5.54 -5.28 -16.11
CA PHE A 104 -4.53 -4.41 -15.54
C PHE A 104 -4.94 -2.94 -15.60
N LEU A 105 -5.36 -2.42 -16.77
CA LEU A 105 -5.81 -1.02 -16.89
C LEU A 105 -6.97 -0.73 -15.94
N ARG A 106 -7.96 -1.64 -15.83
CA ARG A 106 -9.09 -1.46 -14.92
C ARG A 106 -8.65 -1.37 -13.46
N PHE A 107 -7.64 -2.14 -13.10
CA PHE A 107 -7.11 -2.18 -11.75
C PHE A 107 -6.31 -0.92 -11.40
N VAL A 108 -5.33 -0.51 -12.23
CA VAL A 108 -4.39 0.56 -11.85
C VAL A 108 -4.83 1.98 -12.17
N THR A 109 -5.79 2.17 -13.10
CA THR A 109 -6.11 3.53 -13.60
C THR A 109 -6.63 4.44 -12.49
N ILE A 110 -7.57 3.96 -11.66
CA ILE A 110 -8.13 4.77 -10.57
C ILE A 110 -7.07 5.11 -9.51
N PRO A 111 -6.30 4.14 -8.97
CA PRO A 111 -5.17 4.43 -8.09
C PRO A 111 -4.25 5.54 -8.61
N LEU A 112 -3.89 5.47 -9.90
CA LEU A 112 -2.98 6.44 -10.51
C LEU A 112 -3.60 7.82 -10.68
N VAL A 113 -4.89 7.90 -11.04
CA VAL A 113 -5.61 9.17 -11.12
C VAL A 113 -5.69 9.82 -9.73
N MET A 114 -6.00 9.04 -8.68
CA MET A 114 -6.02 9.53 -7.30
C MET A 114 -4.64 10.04 -6.87
N MET A 115 -3.59 9.29 -7.18
CA MET A 115 -2.21 9.67 -6.89
C MET A 115 -1.80 10.97 -7.61
N ASN A 116 -2.15 11.10 -8.89
CA ASN A 116 -1.90 12.32 -9.68
C ASN A 116 -2.62 13.53 -9.07
N ALA A 117 -3.91 13.40 -8.78
CA ALA A 117 -4.70 14.46 -8.17
C ALA A 117 -4.07 14.91 -6.85
N HIS A 118 -3.71 13.96 -5.97
CA HIS A 118 -3.05 14.27 -4.71
C HIS A 118 -1.73 15.03 -4.88
N PHE A 119 -0.87 14.55 -5.78
CA PHE A 119 0.45 15.16 -6.01
C PHE A 119 0.35 16.61 -6.51
N HIS A 120 -0.45 16.86 -7.55
CA HIS A 120 -0.60 18.20 -8.10
C HIS A 120 -1.28 19.16 -7.12
N SER A 121 -2.31 18.67 -6.43
CA SER A 121 -3.03 19.43 -5.42
C SER A 121 -2.15 19.78 -4.20
N SER A 122 -1.07 19.02 -3.94
CA SER A 122 -0.08 19.35 -2.92
C SER A 122 0.93 20.42 -3.35
N LYS A 123 1.12 20.61 -4.66
CA LYS A 123 2.03 21.63 -5.23
C LYS A 123 1.32 22.95 -5.45
N ASP A 124 0.07 22.90 -5.90
CA ASP A 124 -0.76 24.08 -6.07
C ASP A 124 -1.37 24.45 -4.73
N ASN A 125 -0.82 25.49 -4.07
CA ASN A 125 -1.36 26.07 -2.83
C ASN A 125 -2.75 26.73 -3.02
N SER A 126 -3.57 26.27 -3.97
CA SER A 126 -4.86 26.82 -4.33
C SER A 126 -5.90 26.46 -3.26
N VAL A 127 -6.75 27.42 -2.88
CA VAL A 127 -7.76 27.23 -1.83
C VAL A 127 -8.86 26.25 -2.28
N ILE A 128 -9.15 26.15 -3.58
CA ILE A 128 -10.20 25.30 -4.16
C ILE A 128 -9.80 23.81 -4.09
N ASP A 129 -8.50 23.51 -4.12
CA ASP A 129 -7.94 22.18 -3.94
C ASP A 129 -8.15 21.63 -2.53
N THR A 130 -8.22 22.50 -1.52
CA THR A 130 -8.26 22.12 -0.09
C THR A 130 -9.46 21.23 0.29
N ILE A 131 -10.62 21.39 -0.37
CA ILE A 131 -11.84 20.64 -0.03
C ILE A 131 -11.77 19.21 -0.60
N ASN A 132 -11.40 19.07 -1.89
CA ASN A 132 -11.19 17.76 -2.50
C ASN A 132 -9.99 17.03 -1.87
N ASN A 133 -8.98 17.80 -1.45
CA ASN A 133 -7.83 17.27 -0.72
C ASN A 133 -8.19 16.68 0.64
N LYS A 134 -9.32 17.01 1.29
CA LYS A 134 -9.59 16.44 2.61
C LYS A 134 -10.07 14.99 2.54
N ALA A 135 -10.88 14.67 1.54
CA ALA A 135 -11.30 13.30 1.25
C ALA A 135 -10.12 12.46 0.74
N ILE A 136 -9.36 13.03 -0.20
CA ILE A 136 -8.14 12.40 -0.71
C ILE A 136 -7.10 12.28 0.42
N SER A 137 -6.85 13.31 1.22
CA SER A 137 -5.90 13.21 2.34
C SER A 137 -6.32 12.13 3.32
N LYS A 138 -7.63 12.01 3.66
CA LYS A 138 -8.18 10.91 4.47
C LYS A 138 -7.83 9.54 3.88
N LEU A 139 -7.94 9.36 2.57
CA LEU A 139 -7.56 8.12 1.88
C LEU A 139 -6.02 7.92 1.88
N PHE A 140 -5.26 9.00 1.84
CA PHE A 140 -3.80 9.01 1.80
C PHE A 140 -3.16 9.20 3.19
N HIS A 141 -3.93 9.11 4.28
CA HIS A 141 -3.43 9.20 5.65
C HIS A 141 -2.61 7.95 5.95
N VAL A 142 -1.36 7.94 5.49
CA VAL A 142 -0.32 7.03 5.97
C VAL A 142 -0.09 7.35 7.43
N ALA A 143 -0.03 6.31 8.27
CA ALA A 143 0.10 6.38 9.72
C ALA A 143 1.12 7.46 10.16
N GLY A 144 0.65 8.64 10.57
CA GLY A 144 1.53 9.73 11.00
C GLY A 144 1.11 11.18 10.74
N ASN A 145 -0.05 11.45 10.12
CA ASN A 145 -0.58 12.82 9.88
C ASN A 145 0.32 13.76 9.06
N LYS A 146 1.38 13.27 8.44
CA LYS A 146 2.26 14.08 7.60
C LYS A 146 1.91 13.83 6.14
N ILE A 147 1.46 14.87 5.44
CA ILE A 147 1.36 14.85 3.98
C ILE A 147 2.76 14.54 3.46
N LEU A 148 2.90 13.43 2.75
CA LEU A 148 4.17 13.04 2.15
C LEU A 148 4.47 14.00 1.01
N GLN A 149 5.37 14.95 1.26
CA GLN A 149 5.92 15.80 0.20
C GLN A 149 6.82 14.93 -0.67
N LEU A 150 6.40 14.66 -1.90
CA LEU A 150 7.17 13.88 -2.87
C LEU A 150 7.97 14.81 -3.76
N SER A 151 9.23 14.45 -4.05
CA SER A 151 9.92 15.02 -5.22
C SER A 151 9.25 14.53 -6.52
N ASP A 152 9.57 15.17 -7.65
CA ASP A 152 9.07 14.71 -8.95
C ASP A 152 9.54 13.28 -9.25
N GLU A 153 10.81 12.97 -8.96
CA GLU A 153 11.39 11.64 -9.14
C GLU A 153 10.76 10.60 -8.21
N GLU A 154 10.57 10.92 -6.93
CA GLU A 154 9.87 10.05 -5.98
C GLU A 154 8.45 9.75 -6.46
N PHE A 155 7.73 10.76 -6.95
CA PHE A 155 6.39 10.61 -7.50
C PHE A 155 6.35 9.71 -8.72
N PHE A 156 7.26 9.88 -9.69
CA PHE A 156 7.33 9.00 -10.86
C PHE A 156 7.63 7.55 -10.48
N LEU A 157 8.53 7.32 -9.53
CA LEU A 157 8.87 5.97 -9.07
C LEU A 157 7.72 5.31 -8.28
N VAL A 158 7.00 6.08 -7.45
CA VAL A 158 5.79 5.59 -6.78
C VAL A 158 4.69 5.26 -7.79
N ARG A 159 4.50 6.09 -8.83
CA ARG A 159 3.58 5.77 -9.92
C ARG A 159 3.97 4.50 -10.65
N ALA A 160 5.26 4.30 -10.92
CA ALA A 160 5.78 3.09 -11.54
C ALA A 160 5.52 1.84 -10.68
N LEU A 161 5.62 1.96 -9.35
CA LEU A 161 5.25 0.89 -8.41
C LEU A 161 3.75 0.56 -8.47
N ILE A 162 2.90 1.58 -8.46
CA ILE A 162 1.44 1.39 -8.59
C ILE A 162 1.11 0.74 -9.95
N SER A 163 1.75 1.18 -11.03
CA SER A 163 1.58 0.65 -12.39
C SER A 163 2.35 -0.65 -12.67
N SER A 164 2.92 -1.29 -11.66
CA SER A 164 3.52 -2.62 -11.79
C SER A 164 2.98 -3.58 -10.73
N HIS A 165 1.97 -3.15 -9.96
CA HIS A 165 1.41 -3.98 -8.92
C HIS A 165 0.64 -5.16 -9.51
N SER A 166 0.96 -6.36 -9.06
CA SER A 166 0.32 -7.61 -9.48
C SER A 166 -0.45 -8.32 -8.35
N GLU A 167 -0.16 -7.99 -7.09
CA GLU A 167 -0.80 -8.62 -5.94
C GLU A 167 -2.27 -8.18 -5.86
N GLY A 168 -3.20 -9.12 -5.60
CA GLY A 168 -4.63 -8.81 -5.50
C GLY A 168 -5.37 -8.59 -6.83
N VAL A 169 -4.69 -8.61 -7.98
CA VAL A 169 -5.34 -8.40 -9.29
C VAL A 169 -6.01 -9.69 -9.78
N PHE A 170 -7.31 -9.82 -9.51
CA PHE A 170 -8.09 -10.99 -9.94
C PHE A 170 -8.22 -11.10 -11.46
N GLY A 171 -7.95 -12.29 -11.99
CA GLY A 171 -8.17 -12.66 -13.39
C GLY A 171 -6.96 -12.45 -14.31
N LEU A 172 -5.85 -11.91 -13.82
CA LEU A 172 -4.59 -11.92 -14.56
C LEU A 172 -4.10 -13.35 -14.80
N SER A 173 -3.48 -13.58 -15.95
CA SER A 173 -2.74 -14.81 -16.20
C SER A 173 -1.50 -14.93 -15.32
N ASP A 174 -1.00 -16.15 -15.12
CA ASP A 174 0.27 -16.37 -14.42
C ASP A 174 1.45 -15.66 -15.11
N ALA A 175 1.41 -15.53 -16.44
CA ALA A 175 2.41 -14.79 -17.20
C ALA A 175 2.34 -13.29 -16.89
N GLY A 176 1.14 -12.72 -16.88
CA GLY A 176 0.89 -11.33 -16.50
C GLY A 176 1.36 -11.02 -15.08
N HIS A 177 1.03 -11.89 -14.12
CA HIS A 177 1.51 -11.76 -12.73
C HIS A 177 3.05 -11.74 -12.65
N ARG A 178 3.74 -12.65 -13.36
CA ARG A 178 5.21 -12.69 -13.38
C ARG A 178 5.82 -11.43 -13.99
N ILE A 179 5.27 -10.94 -15.11
CA ILE A 179 5.75 -9.72 -15.78
C ILE A 179 5.63 -8.53 -14.83
N LEU A 180 4.44 -8.32 -14.26
CA LEU A 180 4.17 -7.19 -13.37
C LEU A 180 4.99 -7.30 -12.07
N GLN A 181 5.09 -8.48 -11.47
CA GLN A 181 5.91 -8.68 -10.27
C GLN A 181 7.38 -8.33 -10.53
N HIS A 182 7.96 -8.81 -11.63
CA HIS A 182 9.33 -8.49 -11.99
C HIS A 182 9.57 -6.98 -12.12
N LEU A 183 8.61 -6.26 -12.70
CA LEU A 183 8.68 -4.80 -12.83
C LEU A 183 8.53 -4.10 -11.49
N SER A 184 7.63 -4.58 -10.63
CA SER A 184 7.46 -4.04 -9.28
C SER A 184 8.75 -4.17 -8.48
N GLU A 185 9.44 -5.31 -8.57
CA GLU A 185 10.74 -5.51 -7.93
C GLU A 185 11.81 -4.57 -8.51
N HIS A 186 11.84 -4.42 -9.83
CA HIS A 186 12.75 -3.51 -10.51
C HIS A 186 12.56 -2.05 -10.05
N TYR A 187 11.32 -1.53 -10.07
CA TYR A 187 11.03 -0.17 -9.65
C TYR A 187 11.23 0.04 -8.14
N ALA A 188 10.96 -0.97 -7.31
CA ALA A 188 11.26 -0.92 -5.88
C ALA A 188 12.76 -0.77 -5.61
N ASN A 189 13.59 -1.48 -6.38
CA ASN A 189 15.04 -1.38 -6.29
C ASN A 189 15.56 -0.02 -6.78
N LEU A 190 15.03 0.50 -7.89
CA LEU A 190 15.35 1.84 -8.38
C LEU A 190 15.00 2.92 -7.36
N LEU A 191 13.82 2.82 -6.75
CA LEU A 191 13.40 3.72 -5.67
C LEU A 191 14.33 3.64 -4.48
N MET A 192 14.68 2.43 -4.01
CA MET A 192 15.61 2.27 -2.88
C MET A 192 16.97 2.90 -3.20
N HIS A 193 17.50 2.67 -4.39
CA HIS A 193 18.78 3.23 -4.80
C HIS A 193 18.75 4.76 -4.88
N HIS A 194 17.71 5.32 -5.49
CA HIS A 194 17.50 6.78 -5.57
C HIS A 194 17.45 7.41 -4.18
N LEU A 195 16.66 6.83 -3.27
CA LEU A 195 16.48 7.35 -1.91
C LEU A 195 17.75 7.23 -1.06
N CYS A 196 18.46 6.10 -1.13
CA CYS A 196 19.72 5.93 -0.40
C CYS A 196 20.80 6.89 -0.93
N THR A 197 20.80 7.19 -2.23
CA THR A 197 21.73 8.17 -2.83
C THR A 197 21.43 9.59 -2.34
N ASN A 198 20.16 9.98 -2.27
CA ASN A 198 19.77 11.36 -1.94
C ASN A 198 19.67 11.64 -0.42
N TYR A 199 19.32 10.63 0.38
CA TYR A 199 19.06 10.79 1.81
C TYR A 199 20.03 10.00 2.71
N GLY A 200 20.92 9.19 2.12
CA GLY A 200 21.79 8.26 2.85
C GLY A 200 21.10 6.94 3.21
N ASN A 201 21.87 5.91 3.53
CA ASN A 201 21.36 4.53 3.65
C ASN A 201 20.19 4.37 4.64
N MET A 202 20.34 4.90 5.87
CA MET A 202 19.32 4.73 6.91
C MET A 202 18.04 5.52 6.62
N ALA A 203 18.15 6.81 6.30
CA ALA A 203 17.00 7.64 6.02
C ALA A 203 16.34 7.26 4.69
N GLY A 204 17.13 6.91 3.67
CA GLY A 204 16.64 6.41 2.39
C GLY A 204 15.86 5.11 2.53
N THR A 205 16.34 4.15 3.34
CA THR A 205 15.60 2.90 3.62
C THR A 205 14.28 3.18 4.35
N HIS A 206 14.28 4.08 5.34
CA HIS A 206 13.04 4.46 6.03
C HIS A 206 12.04 5.10 5.06
N ARG A 207 12.51 6.06 4.26
CA ARG A 207 11.71 6.74 3.23
C ARG A 207 11.19 5.75 2.20
N HIS A 208 11.97 4.76 1.81
CA HIS A 208 11.55 3.71 0.88
C HIS A 208 10.35 2.93 1.43
N ALA A 209 10.42 2.52 2.70
CA ALA A 209 9.32 1.84 3.36
C ALA A 209 8.04 2.71 3.41
N GLU A 210 8.17 4.01 3.69
CA GLU A 210 7.05 4.95 3.65
C GLU A 210 6.41 5.03 2.26
N LEU A 211 7.22 5.13 1.21
CA LEU A 211 6.74 5.28 -0.17
C LEU A 211 6.15 3.99 -0.76
N VAL A 212 6.72 2.83 -0.42
CA VAL A 212 6.12 1.52 -0.76
C VAL A 212 4.78 1.34 -0.03
N HIS A 213 4.72 1.71 1.25
CA HIS A 213 3.47 1.66 2.00
C HIS A 213 2.43 2.63 1.42
N LEU A 214 2.83 3.84 1.03
CA LEU A 214 1.98 4.78 0.31
C LEU A 214 1.38 4.13 -0.94
N ALA A 215 2.20 3.55 -1.82
CA ALA A 215 1.73 2.89 -3.04
C ALA A 215 0.67 1.81 -2.76
N LYS A 216 0.92 0.95 -1.76
CA LYS A 216 -0.03 -0.09 -1.33
C LYS A 216 -1.33 0.50 -0.77
N SER A 217 -1.22 1.55 0.04
CA SER A 217 -2.39 2.24 0.59
C SER A 217 -3.24 2.89 -0.51
N VAL A 218 -2.63 3.45 -1.56
CA VAL A 218 -3.39 4.01 -2.69
C VAL A 218 -4.18 2.93 -3.42
N LEU A 219 -3.56 1.78 -3.69
CA LEU A 219 -4.22 0.63 -4.32
C LEU A 219 -5.38 0.11 -3.47
N PHE A 220 -5.12 -0.13 -2.20
CA PHE A 220 -6.12 -0.63 -1.24
C PHE A 220 -7.34 0.29 -1.10
N ASN A 221 -7.10 1.60 -1.03
CA ASN A 221 -8.18 2.58 -0.94
C ASN A 221 -9.00 2.69 -2.23
N ALA A 222 -8.35 2.54 -3.39
CA ALA A 222 -9.05 2.54 -4.67
C ALA A 222 -10.01 1.34 -4.81
N GLU A 223 -9.65 0.16 -4.30
CA GLU A 223 -10.53 -1.01 -4.28
C GLU A 223 -11.78 -0.78 -3.41
N ARG A 224 -11.63 -0.02 -2.32
CA ARG A 224 -12.70 0.31 -1.37
C ARG A 224 -13.58 1.47 -1.80
N LEU A 225 -13.31 2.08 -2.96
CA LEU A 225 -14.19 3.12 -3.48
C LEU A 225 -15.63 2.59 -3.63
N PRO A 226 -16.63 3.42 -3.29
CA PRO A 226 -18.04 3.03 -3.41
C PRO A 226 -18.34 2.45 -4.79
N GLU A 227 -19.17 1.42 -4.81
CA GLU A 227 -19.57 0.68 -6.01
C GLU A 227 -20.06 1.61 -7.14
N TYR A 228 -20.65 2.76 -6.79
CA TYR A 228 -21.00 3.83 -7.74
C TYR A 228 -19.83 4.26 -8.64
N TYR A 229 -18.66 4.54 -8.05
CA TYR A 229 -17.48 4.92 -8.82
C TYR A 229 -17.02 3.76 -9.70
N ARG A 230 -16.92 2.55 -9.13
CA ARG A 230 -16.57 1.35 -9.90
C ARG A 230 -17.48 1.16 -11.11
N ARG A 231 -18.80 1.38 -10.97
CA ARG A 231 -19.75 1.31 -12.10
C ARG A 231 -19.53 2.42 -13.12
N LYS A 232 -19.32 3.67 -12.69
CA LYS A 232 -19.03 4.80 -13.58
C LYS A 232 -17.76 4.53 -14.41
N PHE A 233 -16.69 4.05 -13.77
CA PHE A 233 -15.44 3.67 -14.43
C PHE A 233 -15.63 2.44 -15.33
N SER A 234 -16.30 1.39 -14.85
CA SER A 234 -16.54 0.18 -15.65
C SER A 234 -17.32 0.49 -16.93
N LYS A 235 -18.33 1.36 -16.86
CA LYS A 235 -19.06 1.86 -18.03
C LYS A 235 -18.15 2.61 -19.00
N PHE A 236 -17.30 3.52 -18.47
CA PHE A 236 -16.32 4.23 -19.29
C PHE A 236 -15.39 3.27 -20.05
N PHE A 237 -14.86 2.24 -19.38
CA PHE A 237 -14.01 1.23 -20.00
C PHE A 237 -14.74 0.45 -21.11
N MET A 238 -16.00 0.07 -20.89
CA MET A 238 -16.80 -0.67 -21.88
C MET A 238 -17.18 0.18 -23.11
N ASP A 239 -17.33 1.49 -22.94
CA ASP A 239 -17.76 2.39 -24.01
C ASP A 239 -16.58 2.90 -24.87
N LYS A 240 -15.34 2.84 -24.38
CA LYS A 240 -14.19 3.57 -24.96
C LYS A 240 -12.94 2.74 -25.25
N ILE A 241 -12.81 1.53 -24.70
CA ILE A 241 -11.67 0.62 -24.93
C ILE A 241 -12.19 -0.65 -25.58
#